data_AF-A0A0X3PEZ7-F1
#
_entry.id   AF-A0A0X3PEZ7-F1
#
_cell.length_a   1.000
_cell.length_b   1.000
_cell.length_c   1.000
_cell.angle_alpha   90.00
_cell.angle_beta   90.00
_cell.angle_gamma   90.00
#
_symmetry.space_group_name_H-M   'P 1'
#
loop_
_entity.id
_entity.type
_entity.pdbx_description
1 polymer ?
#
loop_
_entity_poly.entity_id
_entity_poly.type
_entity_poly.pdbx_seq_one_letter_code
_entity_poly.pdbx_strand_id
1 'polypeptide(L)'
;MLTSVVEHFKIPCFVGFGMGAGSNVLARFALHHPDSVLALFLINPNGTTHGYYEWFRNRWSDLPQLQRGIITDNLLDQLEAHWFGFGLANNDDLLGFYGQLLRTLNLTNVAGYIDAYINRTDLGLVRCLDLPSIVEQREKQAGTNAGPPTAIKVSCCLVTGARAQELARALSDLNGRMDPRKTQFLIVPDCTGFLMEENPDKLALNFLHFLRTEGLVINLTPEKLLKDAVALQTASAALQGPTSEYAIEKN
;
A
#
# COMPACT_ATOMS: atom_id res chain seq x y z
N MET A 1 6.99 6.22 16.74
CA MET A 1 8.09 6.52 15.79
C MET A 1 7.68 7.59 14.78
N LEU A 2 6.54 7.47 14.08
CA LEU A 2 6.07 8.50 13.14
C LEU A 2 5.89 9.89 13.80
N THR A 3 5.33 9.95 15.01
CA THR A 3 5.24 11.19 15.80
C THR A 3 6.60 11.88 15.94
N SER A 4 7.63 11.14 16.35
CA SER A 4 8.99 11.66 16.52
C SER A 4 9.59 12.18 15.22
N VAL A 5 9.29 11.56 14.07
CA VAL A 5 9.75 12.03 12.75
C VAL A 5 9.06 13.35 12.38
N VAL A 6 7.73 13.41 12.53
CA VAL A 6 6.93 14.61 12.25
C VAL A 6 7.39 15.79 13.12
N GLU A 7 7.62 15.54 14.41
CA GLU A 7 8.12 16.54 15.36
C GLU A 7 9.54 16.98 15.04
N HIS A 8 10.45 16.05 14.76
CA HIS A 8 11.86 16.36 14.46
C HIS A 8 12.01 17.24 13.22
N PHE A 9 11.28 16.92 12.15
CA PHE A 9 11.30 17.69 10.90
C PHE A 9 10.29 18.86 10.88
N LYS A 10 9.52 19.04 11.96
CA LYS A 10 8.48 20.08 12.09
C LYS A 10 7.49 20.09 10.93
N ILE A 11 7.08 18.89 10.50
CA ILE A 11 6.12 18.71 9.40
C ILE A 11 4.73 19.03 9.94
N PRO A 12 4.03 20.07 9.43
CA PRO A 12 2.71 20.43 9.96
C PRO A 12 1.66 19.37 9.60
N CYS A 13 1.73 18.84 8.37
CA CYS A 13 0.80 17.87 7.85
C CYS A 13 1.44 17.15 6.65
N PHE A 14 1.09 15.89 6.39
CA PHE A 14 1.60 15.13 5.24
C PHE A 14 0.52 14.26 4.58
N VAL A 15 0.77 13.89 3.33
CA VAL A 15 0.01 12.84 2.63
C VAL A 15 0.74 11.52 2.82
N GLY A 16 0.08 10.55 3.44
CA GLY A 16 0.67 9.23 3.67
C GLY A 16 0.50 8.34 2.43
N PHE A 17 1.59 7.72 1.98
CA PHE A 17 1.58 6.69 0.95
C PHE A 17 2.13 5.40 1.57
N GLY A 18 1.33 4.34 1.62
CA GLY A 18 1.70 3.10 2.29
C GLY A 18 1.33 1.88 1.47
N MET A 19 2.05 0.79 1.70
CA MET A 19 1.76 -0.52 1.11
C MET A 19 1.79 -1.61 2.20
N GLY A 20 0.79 -2.49 2.22
CA GLY A 20 0.72 -3.64 3.13
C GLY A 20 0.88 -3.23 4.60
N ALA A 21 1.96 -3.67 5.22
CA ALA A 21 2.33 -3.31 6.59
C ALA A 21 2.46 -1.79 6.81
N GLY A 22 3.04 -1.06 5.84
CA GLY A 22 3.12 0.40 5.89
C GLY A 22 1.74 1.07 5.90
N SER A 23 0.77 0.49 5.19
CA SER A 23 -0.61 0.96 5.21
C SER A 23 -1.25 0.82 6.58
N ASN A 24 -0.99 -0.30 7.28
CA ASN A 24 -1.50 -0.52 8.64
C ASN A 24 -0.89 0.49 9.64
N VAL A 25 0.43 0.73 9.54
CA VAL A 25 1.13 1.71 10.38
C VAL A 25 0.58 3.12 10.17
N LEU A 26 0.40 3.54 8.92
CA LEU A 26 -0.18 4.86 8.59
C LEU A 26 -1.63 5.00 9.04
N ALA A 27 -2.45 3.96 8.85
CA ALA A 27 -3.84 3.96 9.31
C ALA A 27 -3.92 4.12 10.83
N ARG A 28 -3.07 3.40 11.59
CA ARG A 28 -2.99 3.55 13.06
C ARG A 28 -2.52 4.92 13.48
N PHE A 29 -1.56 5.51 12.76
CA PHE A 29 -1.10 6.86 13.03
C PHE A 29 -2.22 7.88 12.80
N ALA A 30 -2.92 7.81 11.68
CA ALA A 30 -4.03 8.72 11.37
C ALA A 30 -5.24 8.56 12.29
N LEU A 31 -5.44 7.38 12.90
CA LEU A 31 -6.45 7.18 13.94
C LEU A 31 -6.19 8.03 15.20
N HIS A 32 -4.92 8.17 15.59
CA HIS A 32 -4.54 8.86 16.83
C HIS A 32 -4.15 10.33 16.59
N HIS A 33 -3.65 10.65 15.40
CA HIS A 33 -3.14 11.97 15.04
C HIS A 33 -3.73 12.45 13.70
N PRO A 34 -5.07 12.62 13.60
CA PRO A 34 -5.71 13.04 12.36
C PRO A 34 -5.25 14.44 11.91
N ASP A 35 -4.89 15.33 12.83
CA ASP A 35 -4.48 16.71 12.50
C ASP A 35 -3.13 16.78 11.75
N SER A 36 -2.29 15.75 11.91
CA SER A 36 -0.98 15.65 11.25
C SER A 36 -1.05 14.98 9.88
N VAL A 37 -2.20 14.46 9.47
CA VAL A 37 -2.36 13.70 8.23
C VAL A 37 -3.43 14.36 7.37
N LEU A 38 -3.06 14.74 6.15
CA LEU A 38 -3.98 15.37 5.22
C LEU A 38 -4.87 14.30 4.56
N ALA A 39 -4.21 13.29 4.01
CA ALA A 39 -4.83 12.23 3.26
C ALA A 39 -3.96 10.97 3.25
N LEU A 40 -4.56 9.81 3.02
CA LEU A 40 -3.88 8.52 2.98
C LEU A 40 -4.15 7.78 1.66
N PHE A 41 -3.08 7.34 1.00
CA PHE A 41 -3.15 6.45 -0.15
C PHE A 41 -2.53 5.10 0.24
N LEU A 42 -3.37 4.07 0.36
CA LEU A 42 -3.04 2.80 0.98
C LEU A 42 -3.17 1.66 -0.03
N ILE A 43 -2.05 1.02 -0.35
CA ILE A 43 -1.98 -0.13 -1.25
C ILE A 43 -2.02 -1.42 -0.44
N ASN A 44 -2.81 -2.40 -0.89
CA ASN A 44 -3.06 -3.68 -0.20
C ASN A 44 -3.28 -3.52 1.32
N PRO A 45 -4.16 -2.59 1.76
CA PRO A 45 -4.36 -2.36 3.17
C PRO A 45 -5.06 -3.55 3.81
N ASN A 46 -4.62 -3.91 5.02
CA ASN A 46 -5.27 -4.91 5.85
C ASN A 46 -5.48 -4.34 7.25
N GLY A 47 -6.74 -4.26 7.67
CA GLY A 47 -7.12 -3.74 8.99
C GLY A 47 -7.53 -4.80 10.01
N THR A 48 -7.50 -6.08 9.63
CA THR A 48 -7.88 -7.19 10.50
C THR A 48 -6.66 -7.95 11.02
N THR A 49 -6.85 -8.66 12.13
CA THR A 49 -5.88 -9.63 12.67
C THR A 49 -5.61 -10.74 11.64
N HIS A 50 -4.50 -11.47 11.81
CA HIS A 50 -4.20 -12.67 11.03
C HIS A 50 -5.43 -13.60 10.96
N GLY A 51 -5.91 -13.85 9.75
CA GLY A 51 -7.16 -14.59 9.54
C GLY A 51 -6.98 -16.10 9.66
N TYR A 52 -8.08 -16.82 9.88
CA TYR A 52 -8.14 -18.28 9.91
C TYR A 52 -7.53 -18.93 8.64
N TYR A 53 -7.71 -18.31 7.47
CA TYR A 53 -7.13 -18.79 6.20
C TYR A 53 -5.61 -18.64 6.12
N GLU A 54 -5.02 -17.62 6.76
CA GLU A 54 -3.57 -17.48 6.81
C GLU A 54 -2.98 -18.53 7.77
N TRP A 55 -3.63 -18.75 8.91
CA TRP A 55 -3.27 -19.79 9.89
C TRP A 55 -3.40 -21.23 9.33
N PHE A 56 -4.51 -21.57 8.67
CA PHE A 56 -4.76 -22.91 8.12
C PHE A 56 -3.76 -23.29 7.01
N ARG A 57 -3.18 -22.30 6.32
CA ARG A 57 -2.21 -22.51 5.24
C ARG A 57 -0.77 -22.60 5.72
N ASN A 58 -0.55 -22.71 7.03
CA ASN A 58 0.78 -22.75 7.65
C ASN A 58 1.66 -21.56 7.24
N ARG A 59 1.02 -20.41 6.98
CA ARG A 59 1.69 -19.18 6.52
C ARG A 59 2.63 -18.73 7.64
N TRP A 60 3.90 -18.57 7.30
CA TRP A 60 5.03 -18.24 8.19
C TRP A 60 5.55 -19.37 9.07
N SER A 61 5.29 -20.63 8.71
CA SER A 61 5.86 -21.81 9.40
C SER A 61 7.39 -21.81 9.46
N ASP A 62 8.04 -21.22 8.46
CA ASP A 62 9.50 -21.11 8.38
C ASP A 62 10.06 -19.78 8.94
N LEU A 63 9.21 -18.95 9.55
CA LEU A 63 9.66 -17.73 10.23
C LEU A 63 10.75 -18.00 11.30
N PRO A 64 10.69 -19.08 12.10
CA PRO A 64 11.78 -19.44 13.01
C PRO A 64 13.09 -19.76 12.29
N GLN A 65 13.05 -20.25 11.04
CA GLN A 65 14.25 -20.48 10.24
C GLN A 65 14.84 -19.15 9.76
N LEU A 66 13.99 -18.21 9.34
CA LEU A 66 14.41 -16.86 8.96
C LEU A 66 15.04 -16.11 10.14
N GLN A 67 14.52 -16.27 11.36
CA GLN A 67 15.11 -15.70 12.58
C GLN A 67 16.56 -16.19 12.81
N ARG A 68 16.85 -17.43 12.38
CA ARG A 68 18.20 -18.04 12.42
C ARG A 68 19.07 -17.66 11.20
N GLY A 69 18.56 -16.82 10.30
CA GLY A 69 19.27 -16.38 9.09
C GLY A 69 19.22 -17.38 7.94
N ILE A 70 18.30 -18.34 7.97
CA ILE A 70 18.15 -19.36 6.92
C ILE A 70 16.94 -19.01 6.06
N ILE A 71 17.13 -18.92 4.75
CA ILE A 71 16.05 -18.79 3.78
C ILE A 71 15.73 -20.17 3.23
N THR A 72 14.49 -20.61 3.42
CA THR A 72 13.95 -21.84 2.82
C THR A 72 13.12 -21.50 1.58
N ASP A 73 13.00 -22.45 0.65
CA ASP A 73 12.16 -22.26 -0.54
C ASP A 73 10.68 -22.07 -0.17
N ASN A 74 10.20 -22.80 0.85
CA ASN A 74 8.84 -22.63 1.37
C ASN A 74 8.61 -21.25 2.00
N LEU A 75 9.64 -20.60 2.58
CA LEU A 75 9.52 -19.21 3.02
C LEU A 75 9.40 -18.24 1.84
N LEU A 76 10.15 -18.48 0.76
CA LEU A 76 10.06 -17.69 -0.47
C LEU A 76 8.66 -17.82 -1.07
N ASP A 77 8.12 -19.04 -1.20
CA ASP A 77 6.75 -19.29 -1.66
C ASP A 77 5.71 -18.54 -0.80
N GLN A 78 5.92 -18.49 0.52
CA GLN A 78 5.04 -17.77 1.44
C GLN A 78 5.12 -16.24 1.27
N LEU A 79 6.32 -15.71 1.05
CA LEU A 79 6.54 -14.30 0.74
C LEU A 79 5.89 -13.95 -0.61
N GLU A 80 6.13 -14.74 -1.64
CA GLU A 80 5.53 -14.54 -2.97
C GLU A 80 4.01 -14.55 -2.90
N ALA A 81 3.43 -15.52 -2.19
CA ALA A 81 1.99 -15.57 -1.95
C ALA A 81 1.46 -14.38 -1.12
N HIS A 82 2.29 -13.74 -0.30
CA HIS A 82 1.91 -12.53 0.43
C HIS A 82 1.81 -11.31 -0.51
N TRP A 83 2.75 -11.16 -1.44
CA TRP A 83 2.85 -9.99 -2.32
C TRP A 83 2.02 -10.10 -3.60
N PHE A 84 2.13 -11.21 -4.33
CA PHE A 84 1.41 -11.44 -5.59
C PHE A 84 0.00 -12.00 -5.33
N GLY A 85 -0.16 -12.72 -4.23
CA GLY A 85 -1.30 -13.59 -4.02
C GLY A 85 -0.99 -15.02 -4.46
N PHE A 86 -1.75 -15.98 -3.94
CA PHE A 86 -1.44 -17.39 -4.07
C PHE A 86 -1.47 -17.88 -5.52
N GLY A 87 -0.36 -18.45 -5.98
CA GLY A 87 -0.22 -19.01 -7.33
C GLY A 87 -0.28 -17.98 -8.45
N LEU A 88 -0.01 -16.71 -8.13
CA LEU A 88 0.00 -15.60 -9.10
C LEU A 88 1.41 -15.07 -9.41
N ALA A 89 2.41 -15.59 -8.70
CA ALA A 89 3.82 -15.33 -8.90
C ALA A 89 4.29 -16.03 -10.19
N ASN A 90 4.16 -15.35 -11.33
CA ASN A 90 4.44 -15.92 -12.65
C ASN A 90 5.59 -15.20 -13.38
N ASN A 91 6.23 -14.21 -12.75
CA ASN A 91 7.28 -13.40 -13.35
C ASN A 91 8.63 -13.72 -12.71
N ASP A 92 9.37 -14.65 -13.31
CA ASP A 92 10.64 -15.15 -12.79
C ASP A 92 11.70 -14.04 -12.61
N ASP A 93 11.67 -12.99 -13.44
CA ASP A 93 12.61 -11.86 -13.30
C ASP A 93 12.34 -11.06 -12.02
N LEU A 94 11.06 -10.78 -11.74
CA LEU A 94 10.67 -10.11 -10.49
C LEU A 94 10.98 -10.99 -9.27
N LEU A 95 10.67 -12.29 -9.35
CA LEU A 95 10.96 -13.23 -8.27
C LEU A 95 12.46 -13.33 -8.01
N GLY A 96 13.27 -13.42 -9.06
CA GLY A 96 14.72 -13.42 -8.99
C GLY A 96 15.28 -12.13 -8.35
N PHE A 97 14.79 -10.97 -8.79
CA PHE A 97 15.22 -9.68 -8.24
C PHE A 97 14.88 -9.54 -6.75
N TYR A 98 13.62 -9.78 -6.37
CA TYR A 98 13.19 -9.65 -4.98
C TYR A 98 13.78 -10.74 -4.06
N GLY A 99 14.02 -11.94 -4.58
CA GLY A 99 14.75 -13.00 -3.88
C GLY A 99 16.21 -12.63 -3.61
N GLN A 100 16.89 -11.97 -4.57
CA GLN A 100 18.24 -11.44 -4.35
C GLN A 100 18.23 -10.27 -3.36
N LEU A 101 17.28 -9.35 -3.48
CA LEU A 101 17.12 -8.23 -2.55
C LEU A 101 16.96 -8.72 -1.11
N LEU A 102 16.11 -9.73 -0.87
CA LEU A 102 15.93 -10.32 0.45
C LEU A 102 17.26 -10.79 1.06
N ARG A 103 18.14 -11.39 0.26
CA ARG A 103 19.46 -11.89 0.69
C ARG A 103 20.44 -10.77 1.05
N THR A 104 20.22 -9.54 0.58
CA THR A 104 21.03 -8.37 0.96
C THR A 104 20.62 -7.77 2.30
N LEU A 105 19.43 -8.10 2.82
CA LEU A 105 18.89 -7.56 4.06
C LEU A 105 19.35 -8.36 5.28
N ASN A 106 19.24 -7.73 6.46
CA ASN A 106 19.41 -8.45 7.72
C ASN A 106 18.19 -9.33 7.98
N LEU A 107 18.34 -10.64 7.77
CA LEU A 107 17.27 -11.62 7.86
C LEU A 107 16.63 -11.71 9.25
N THR A 108 17.41 -11.54 10.33
CA THR A 108 16.87 -11.53 11.70
C THR A 108 15.94 -10.35 11.92
N ASN A 109 16.29 -9.16 11.41
CA ASN A 109 15.43 -7.98 11.49
C ASN A 109 14.18 -8.11 10.61
N VAL A 110 14.34 -8.69 9.41
CA VAL A 110 13.20 -8.98 8.52
C VAL A 110 12.23 -9.96 9.19
N ALA A 111 12.74 -10.99 9.85
CA ALA A 111 11.90 -11.91 10.61
C ALA A 111 11.14 -11.21 11.74
N GLY A 112 11.80 -10.32 12.49
CA GLY A 112 11.13 -9.50 13.52
C GLY A 112 10.05 -8.58 12.95
N TYR A 113 10.29 -8.00 11.76
CA TYR A 113 9.30 -7.18 11.07
C TYR A 113 8.08 -7.97 10.60
N ILE A 114 8.31 -9.15 10.01
CA ILE A 114 7.25 -10.06 9.58
C ILE A 114 6.44 -10.54 10.79
N ASP A 115 7.11 -10.94 11.87
CA ASP A 115 6.46 -11.37 13.12
C ASP A 115 5.55 -10.27 13.69
N ALA A 116 6.05 -9.02 13.73
CA ALA A 116 5.27 -7.87 14.18
C ALA A 116 4.03 -7.62 13.29
N TYR A 117 4.15 -7.83 11.97
CA TYR A 117 3.04 -7.65 11.04
C TYR A 117 2.00 -8.78 11.13
N ILE A 118 2.43 -10.02 11.39
CA ILE A 118 1.53 -11.18 11.60
C ILE A 118 0.73 -10.98 12.88
N ASN A 119 1.41 -10.61 13.97
CA ASN A 119 0.82 -10.41 15.29
C ASN A 119 0.07 -9.06 15.43
N ARG A 120 -0.24 -8.38 14.32
CA ARG A 120 -1.01 -7.14 14.33
C ARG A 120 -2.40 -7.39 14.91
N THR A 121 -2.89 -6.44 15.69
CA THR A 121 -4.27 -6.44 16.16
C THR A 121 -5.22 -5.88 15.11
N ASP A 122 -6.52 -6.03 15.31
CA ASP A 122 -7.53 -5.36 14.51
C ASP A 122 -7.45 -3.83 14.71
N LEU A 123 -7.76 -3.05 13.66
CA LEU A 123 -7.78 -1.58 13.74
C LEU A 123 -8.95 -1.03 14.58
N GLY A 124 -9.96 -1.86 14.91
CA GLY A 124 -11.12 -1.45 15.69
C GLY A 124 -12.07 -0.50 14.95
N LEU A 125 -11.96 -0.41 13.62
CA LEU A 125 -12.80 0.49 12.82
C LEU A 125 -14.26 0.03 12.85
N VAL A 126 -15.16 0.98 13.08
CA VAL A 126 -16.61 0.76 13.03
C VAL A 126 -17.22 1.84 12.14
N ARG A 127 -17.95 1.39 11.11
CA ARG A 127 -18.67 2.31 10.23
C ARG A 127 -19.89 2.85 10.96
N CYS A 128 -19.86 4.14 11.29
CA CYS A 128 -21.04 4.83 11.79
C CYS A 128 -22.06 5.02 10.66
N LEU A 129 -23.28 4.55 10.89
CA LEU A 129 -24.43 4.76 9.98
C LEU A 129 -25.25 6.01 10.35
N ASP A 130 -24.94 6.62 11.49
CA ASP A 130 -25.63 7.79 12.01
C ASP A 130 -25.34 9.05 11.19
N LEU A 131 -26.26 10.01 11.24
CA LEU A 131 -26.10 11.30 10.57
C LEU A 131 -24.85 12.05 11.09
N PRO A 132 -24.18 12.85 10.24
CA PRO A 132 -22.91 13.49 10.58
C PRO A 132 -23.04 14.40 11.81
N SER A 133 -24.14 15.14 11.89
CA SER A 133 -24.46 16.02 13.01
C SER A 133 -24.59 15.27 14.34
N ILE A 134 -25.11 14.04 14.29
CA ILE A 134 -25.29 13.17 15.47
C ILE A 134 -23.94 12.60 15.90
N VAL A 135 -23.09 12.19 14.95
CA VAL A 135 -21.74 11.69 15.23
C VAL A 135 -20.90 12.77 15.87
N GLU A 136 -20.88 13.99 15.32
CA GLU A 136 -20.14 15.11 15.89
C GLU A 136 -20.64 15.49 17.29
N GLN A 137 -21.96 15.45 17.52
CA GLN A 137 -22.53 15.68 18.86
C GLN A 137 -22.13 14.58 19.84
N ARG A 138 -22.15 13.31 19.43
CA ARG A 138 -21.78 12.16 20.26
C ARG A 138 -20.29 12.17 20.58
N GLU A 139 -19.43 12.51 19.61
CA GLU A 139 -17.99 12.67 19.84
C GLU A 139 -17.69 13.85 20.78
N LYS A 140 -18.39 14.99 20.63
CA LYS A 140 -18.27 16.14 21.53
C LYS A 140 -18.75 15.82 22.95
N GLN A 141 -19.80 14.99 23.09
CA GLN A 141 -20.34 14.55 24.38
C GLN A 141 -19.48 13.46 25.05
N ALA A 142 -18.83 12.60 24.26
CA ALA A 142 -17.99 11.52 24.77
C ALA A 142 -16.69 12.03 25.42
N GLY A 143 -16.22 13.23 25.08
CA GLY A 143 -15.09 13.90 25.73
C GLY A 143 -13.81 13.04 25.82
N THR A 144 -12.93 13.37 26.77
CA THR A 144 -11.66 12.67 27.03
C THR A 144 -11.79 11.26 27.61
N ASN A 145 -13.02 10.78 27.87
CA ASN A 145 -13.33 9.44 28.38
C ASN A 145 -13.77 8.47 27.28
N ALA A 146 -13.70 8.87 26.00
CA ALA A 146 -13.95 7.98 24.87
C ALA A 146 -12.87 6.90 24.81
N GLY A 147 -13.27 5.66 24.53
CA GLY A 147 -12.35 4.54 24.29
C GLY A 147 -11.45 4.76 23.05
N PRO A 148 -10.73 3.73 22.58
CA PRO A 148 -9.85 3.87 21.42
C PRO A 148 -10.62 4.41 20.19
N PRO A 149 -10.00 5.28 19.38
CA PRO A 149 -10.67 5.88 18.22
C PRO A 149 -11.10 4.80 17.22
N THR A 150 -12.37 4.83 16.83
CA THR A 150 -12.98 3.80 15.96
C THR A 150 -13.18 4.24 14.52
N ALA A 151 -12.76 5.46 14.15
CA ALA A 151 -12.96 6.01 12.81
C ALA A 151 -11.77 6.85 12.36
N ILE A 152 -11.31 6.60 11.13
CA ILE A 152 -10.28 7.43 10.47
C ILE A 152 -10.95 8.69 9.93
N LYS A 153 -10.52 9.85 10.43
CA LYS A 153 -11.14 11.15 10.11
C LYS A 153 -10.57 11.81 8.86
N VAL A 154 -9.51 11.27 8.28
CA VAL A 154 -8.82 11.81 7.10
C VAL A 154 -9.30 11.15 5.82
N SER A 155 -9.16 11.80 4.68
CA SER A 155 -9.49 11.22 3.38
C SER A 155 -8.58 10.03 3.08
N CYS A 156 -9.16 8.93 2.62
CA CYS A 156 -8.44 7.69 2.37
C CYS A 156 -8.76 7.13 0.99
N CYS A 157 -7.73 6.67 0.29
CA CYS A 157 -7.83 5.94 -0.96
C CYS A 157 -7.21 4.56 -0.79
N LEU A 158 -8.03 3.51 -0.89
CA LEU A 158 -7.60 2.12 -0.76
C LEU A 158 -7.41 1.51 -2.14
N VAL A 159 -6.28 0.86 -2.41
CA VAL A 159 -5.98 0.29 -3.74
C VAL A 159 -5.47 -1.15 -3.63
N THR A 160 -5.94 -2.03 -4.51
CA THR A 160 -5.45 -3.42 -4.66
C THR A 160 -5.61 -3.90 -6.10
N GLY A 161 -4.97 -5.01 -6.46
CA GLY A 161 -5.19 -5.70 -7.73
C GLY A 161 -6.34 -6.70 -7.69
N ALA A 162 -7.06 -6.83 -8.81
CA ALA A 162 -8.21 -7.70 -8.95
C ALA A 162 -7.87 -9.19 -8.93
N ARG A 163 -6.68 -9.58 -9.42
CA ARG A 163 -6.29 -11.00 -9.51
C ARG A 163 -6.01 -11.59 -8.13
N ALA A 164 -5.49 -10.78 -7.20
CA ALA A 164 -5.24 -11.17 -5.82
C ALA A 164 -6.56 -11.11 -5.01
N GLN A 165 -7.42 -12.12 -5.21
CA GLN A 165 -8.77 -12.15 -4.62
C GLN A 165 -8.78 -11.97 -3.10
N GLU A 166 -7.81 -12.54 -2.38
CA GLU A 166 -7.70 -12.41 -0.93
C GLU A 166 -7.41 -10.97 -0.49
N LEU A 167 -6.53 -10.27 -1.22
CA LEU A 167 -6.23 -8.86 -0.95
C LEU A 167 -7.42 -7.96 -1.31
N ALA A 168 -8.13 -8.29 -2.41
CA ALA A 168 -9.36 -7.60 -2.80
C ALA A 168 -10.49 -7.77 -1.76
N ARG A 169 -10.63 -8.97 -1.18
CA ARG A 169 -11.56 -9.25 -0.08
C ARG A 169 -11.19 -8.45 1.15
N ALA A 170 -9.92 -8.51 1.59
CA ALA A 170 -9.45 -7.77 2.75
C ALA A 170 -9.64 -6.25 2.61
N LEU A 171 -9.38 -5.69 1.42
CA LEU A 171 -9.66 -4.29 1.11
C LEU A 171 -11.15 -3.97 1.20
N SER A 172 -12.01 -4.84 0.67
CA SER A 172 -13.47 -4.65 0.67
C SER A 172 -14.02 -4.69 2.10
N ASP A 173 -13.54 -5.62 2.92
CA ASP A 173 -13.89 -5.74 4.33
C ASP A 173 -13.46 -4.49 5.12
N LEU A 174 -12.24 -3.99 4.85
CA LEU A 174 -11.76 -2.76 5.46
C LEU A 174 -12.63 -1.56 5.05
N ASN A 175 -12.91 -1.40 3.76
CA ASN A 175 -13.78 -0.34 3.25
C ASN A 175 -15.20 -0.40 3.86
N GLY A 176 -15.72 -1.62 4.07
CA GLY A 176 -17.01 -1.83 4.74
C GLY A 176 -17.08 -1.24 6.16
N ARG A 177 -15.93 -1.09 6.81
CA ARG A 177 -15.79 -0.56 8.17
C ARG A 177 -15.38 0.92 8.23
N MET A 178 -15.07 1.54 7.08
CA MET A 178 -14.68 2.95 6.99
C MET A 178 -15.85 3.85 6.59
N ASP A 179 -15.70 5.16 6.78
CA ASP A 179 -16.70 6.14 6.36
C ASP A 179 -16.68 6.30 4.84
N PRO A 180 -17.79 6.00 4.12
CA PRO A 180 -17.86 6.08 2.66
C PRO A 180 -17.71 7.51 2.12
N ARG A 181 -17.88 8.55 2.95
CA ARG A 181 -17.77 9.95 2.52
C ARG A 181 -16.33 10.43 2.44
N LYS A 182 -15.44 9.78 3.18
CA LYS A 182 -14.01 10.09 3.25
C LYS A 182 -13.14 9.01 2.60
N THR A 183 -13.73 7.85 2.31
CA THR A 183 -13.00 6.69 1.81
C THR A 183 -13.46 6.37 0.40
N GLN A 184 -12.51 6.33 -0.51
CA GLN A 184 -12.67 5.74 -1.84
C GLN A 184 -11.80 4.50 -1.94
N PHE A 185 -12.18 3.56 -2.80
CA PHE A 185 -11.35 2.40 -3.08
C PHE A 185 -11.31 2.08 -4.57
N LEU A 186 -10.20 1.50 -5.01
CA LEU A 186 -9.96 1.09 -6.38
C LEU A 186 -9.43 -0.35 -6.42
N ILE A 187 -10.08 -1.17 -7.24
CA ILE A 187 -9.59 -2.51 -7.56
C ILE A 187 -9.12 -2.45 -9.01
N VAL A 188 -7.80 -2.52 -9.21
CA VAL A 188 -7.21 -2.39 -10.54
C VAL A 188 -7.34 -3.73 -11.29
N PRO A 189 -8.00 -3.76 -12.46
CA PRO A 189 -8.17 -4.99 -13.22
C PRO A 189 -6.83 -5.54 -13.71
N ASP A 190 -6.79 -6.85 -13.94
CA ASP A 190 -5.65 -7.59 -14.51
C ASP A 190 -4.32 -7.51 -13.74
N CYS A 191 -4.31 -6.90 -12.55
CA CYS A 191 -3.14 -6.81 -11.69
C CYS A 191 -3.23 -7.79 -10.52
N THR A 192 -2.09 -8.35 -10.12
CA THR A 192 -1.91 -9.10 -8.86
C THR A 192 -1.79 -8.13 -7.68
N GLY A 193 -1.38 -8.60 -6.50
CA GLY A 193 -1.12 -7.71 -5.37
C GLY A 193 0.04 -6.75 -5.63
N PHE A 194 0.93 -7.02 -6.59
CA PHE A 194 2.15 -6.23 -6.77
C PHE A 194 2.02 -5.08 -7.79
N LEU A 195 1.05 -4.19 -7.54
CA LEU A 195 0.68 -3.10 -8.47
C LEU A 195 1.83 -2.19 -8.89
N MET A 196 2.76 -1.88 -7.98
CA MET A 196 3.89 -0.98 -8.26
C MET A 196 4.80 -1.52 -9.36
N GLU A 197 4.96 -2.84 -9.45
CA GLU A 197 5.81 -3.49 -10.45
C GLU A 197 5.03 -3.85 -11.71
N GLU A 198 3.79 -4.33 -11.57
CA GLU A 198 3.03 -4.80 -12.73
C GLU A 198 2.42 -3.66 -13.55
N ASN A 199 1.90 -2.61 -12.90
CA ASN A 199 1.20 -1.51 -13.57
C ASN A 199 1.45 -0.16 -12.85
N PRO A 200 2.72 0.32 -12.81
CA PRO A 200 3.06 1.59 -12.16
C PRO A 200 2.33 2.79 -12.78
N ASP A 201 2.12 2.80 -14.09
CA ASP A 201 1.50 3.94 -14.79
C ASP A 201 0.05 4.18 -14.35
N LYS A 202 -0.75 3.10 -14.26
CA LYS A 202 -2.14 3.18 -13.79
C LYS A 202 -2.19 3.61 -12.32
N LEU A 203 -1.27 3.10 -11.50
CA LEU A 203 -1.20 3.46 -10.10
C LEU A 203 -0.81 4.93 -9.88
N ALA A 204 0.18 5.42 -10.64
CA ALA A 204 0.60 6.82 -10.62
C ALA A 204 -0.55 7.74 -11.04
N LEU A 205 -1.30 7.38 -12.10
CA LEU A 205 -2.47 8.12 -12.53
C LEU A 205 -3.56 8.15 -11.44
N ASN A 206 -3.85 7.01 -10.80
CA ASN A 206 -4.80 6.93 -9.68
C ASN A 206 -4.36 7.78 -8.49
N PHE A 207 -3.06 7.80 -8.18
CA PHE A 207 -2.51 8.64 -7.11
C PHE A 207 -2.65 10.12 -7.43
N LEU A 208 -2.34 10.55 -8.66
CA LEU A 208 -2.53 11.94 -9.09
C LEU A 208 -4.00 12.37 -9.08
N HIS A 209 -4.91 11.47 -9.47
CA HIS A 209 -6.35 11.72 -9.35
C HIS A 209 -6.77 11.90 -7.89
N PHE A 210 -6.28 11.06 -6.98
CA PHE A 210 -6.54 11.20 -5.56
C PHE A 210 -6.02 12.53 -5.01
N LEU A 211 -4.77 12.91 -5.31
CA LEU A 211 -4.23 14.20 -4.91
C LEU A 211 -5.10 15.36 -5.40
N ARG A 212 -5.59 15.30 -6.64
CA ARG A 212 -6.50 16.31 -7.19
C ARG A 212 -7.80 16.41 -6.40
N THR A 213 -8.39 15.28 -6.00
CA THR A 213 -9.61 15.26 -5.17
C THR A 213 -9.39 15.93 -3.82
N GLU A 214 -8.20 15.78 -3.23
CA GLU A 214 -7.81 16.46 -1.98
C GLU A 214 -7.45 17.96 -2.19
N GLY A 215 -7.60 18.48 -3.42
CA GLY A 215 -7.24 19.85 -3.75
C GLY A 215 -5.74 20.08 -3.95
N LEU A 216 -4.95 19.00 -4.02
CA LEU A 216 -3.52 19.05 -4.33
C LEU A 216 -3.34 18.88 -5.84
N VAL A 217 -2.44 19.65 -6.46
CA VAL A 217 -2.12 19.52 -7.89
C VAL A 217 -3.30 19.81 -8.85
N ILE A 218 -4.18 20.75 -8.49
CA ILE A 218 -5.37 21.19 -9.27
C ILE A 218 -5.02 21.59 -10.72
N ASN A 219 -3.82 22.13 -10.94
CA ASN A 219 -3.36 22.60 -12.25
C ASN A 219 -2.92 21.49 -13.23
N LEU A 220 -2.72 20.26 -12.74
CA LEU A 220 -2.45 19.10 -13.57
C LEU A 220 -3.81 18.62 -14.09
N THR A 221 -4.17 18.92 -15.33
CA THR A 221 -5.36 18.32 -15.98
C THR A 221 -4.95 17.02 -16.67
N PRO A 222 -5.88 16.08 -16.95
CA PRO A 222 -5.58 14.87 -17.72
C PRO A 222 -4.93 15.20 -19.08
N GLU A 223 -5.35 16.29 -19.71
CA GLU A 223 -4.78 16.78 -20.97
C GLU A 223 -3.33 17.25 -20.82
N LYS A 224 -3.00 17.96 -19.73
CA LYS A 224 -1.62 18.37 -19.44
C LYS A 224 -0.74 17.16 -19.12
N LEU A 225 -1.26 16.22 -18.33
CA LEU A 225 -0.57 14.95 -18.06
C LEU A 225 -0.27 14.17 -19.33
N LEU A 226 -1.24 14.08 -20.25
CA LEU A 226 -1.03 13.41 -21.53
C LEU A 226 0.02 14.14 -22.36
N LYS A 227 -0.01 15.47 -22.43
CA LYS A 227 1.00 16.27 -23.14
C LYS A 227 2.39 16.10 -22.54
N ASP A 228 2.51 16.14 -21.22
CA ASP A 228 3.79 15.97 -20.51
C ASP A 228 4.33 14.55 -20.65
N ALA A 229 3.45 13.53 -20.59
CA ALA A 229 3.82 12.13 -20.82
C ALA A 229 4.30 11.90 -22.26
N VAL A 230 3.61 12.47 -23.25
CA VAL A 230 4.04 12.43 -24.66
C VAL A 230 5.38 13.15 -24.82
N ALA A 231 5.56 14.33 -24.21
CA ALA A 231 6.83 15.06 -24.26
C ALA A 231 7.98 14.24 -23.64
N LEU A 232 7.75 13.58 -22.51
CA LEU A 232 8.72 12.69 -21.87
C LEU A 232 9.05 11.46 -22.70
N GLN A 233 8.04 10.81 -23.31
CA GLN A 233 8.28 9.68 -24.22
C GLN A 233 9.10 10.11 -25.44
N THR A 234 8.80 11.28 -26.00
CA THR A 234 9.55 11.84 -27.14
C THR A 234 10.99 12.16 -26.76
N ALA A 235 11.20 12.72 -25.55
CA ALA A 235 12.54 13.00 -25.02
C ALA A 235 13.33 11.72 -24.72
N SER A 236 12.68 10.69 -24.16
CA SER A 236 13.28 9.38 -23.90
C SER A 236 13.69 8.67 -25.21
N ALA A 237 12.82 8.71 -26.23
CA ALA A 237 13.13 8.18 -27.55
C ALA A 237 14.28 8.93 -28.24
N ALA A 238 14.41 10.25 -28.01
CA ALA A 238 15.54 11.03 -28.53
C ALA A 238 16.88 10.71 -27.83
N LEU A 239 16.84 10.23 -26.58
CA LEU A 239 18.03 9.76 -25.84
C LEU A 239 18.47 8.36 -26.29
N GLN A 240 17.54 7.52 -26.76
CA GLN A 240 17.82 6.23 -27.41
C GLN A 240 18.13 6.46 -28.90
N GLY A 241 19.29 7.04 -29.20
CA GLY A 241 19.76 7.23 -30.58
C GLY A 241 19.79 5.91 -31.38
N PRO A 242 19.84 5.99 -32.73
CA PRO A 242 19.72 4.82 -33.59
C PRO A 242 20.83 3.81 -33.28
N THR A 243 20.46 2.56 -33.00
CA THR A 243 21.39 1.42 -33.02
C THR A 243 22.11 1.43 -34.35
N SER A 244 23.42 1.70 -34.30
CA SER A 244 24.34 1.58 -35.42
C SER A 244 24.21 0.18 -36.02
N GLU A 245 23.54 0.09 -37.17
CA GLU A 245 23.78 -0.95 -38.15
C GLU A 245 25.26 -0.84 -38.52
N TYR A 246 26.10 -1.69 -37.93
CA TYR A 246 27.43 -1.95 -38.47
C TYR A 246 27.23 -2.62 -39.83
N ALA A 247 27.33 -1.81 -40.88
CA ALA A 247 27.52 -2.27 -42.24
C ALA A 247 28.78 -3.14 -42.27
N ILE A 248 28.59 -4.45 -42.49
CA ILE A 248 29.67 -5.36 -42.89
C ILE A 248 30.00 -4.99 -44.34
N GLU A 249 30.95 -4.08 -44.52
CA GLU A 249 31.62 -3.93 -45.81
C GLU A 249 32.41 -5.22 -46.10
N LYS A 250 32.00 -5.89 -47.18
CA LYS A 250 32.75 -6.98 -47.79
C LYS A 250 34.08 -6.43 -48.32
N ASN A 251 35.19 -7.02 -47.87
CA ASN A 251 36.39 -7.22 -48.67
C ASN A 251 36.95 -8.61 -48.36
#